data_AF-A0A7S1W7X4-F1
#
_entry.id   AF-A0A7S1W7X4-F1
#
_cell.length_a   1.000
_cell.length_b   1.000
_cell.length_c   1.000
_cell.angle_alpha   90.00
_cell.angle_beta   90.00
_cell.angle_gamma   90.00
#
_symmetry.space_group_name_H-M   'P 1'
#
loop_
_entity.id
_entity.type
_entity.pdbx_description
1 polymer ?
#
loop_
_entity_poly.entity_id
_entity_poly.type
_entity_poly.pdbx_seq_one_letter_code
_entity_poly.pdbx_strand_id
1 'polypeptide(L)'
;GISEYESLRPLPGAETDGRRGTAMCRDRGFEVAGQLIGRVPRQALDDGIRAFCERAEQRARAQREMALLVLISSHGMQSSDQDQVFPELLATDDDGSFGFDVREHLVSRLNGVRLASGGALQVVMVFDCCRQNSSNHTWRSAFRLPSLSNDFYLALARDPGRAARESAGGGRLMTHVLELLPYAHPITAVLEEAGR
;
A
#
# COMPACT_ATOMS: atom_id res chain seq x y z
N GLY A 1 -5.82 6.78 -1.78
CA GLY A 1 -6.03 7.88 -0.84
C GLY A 1 -7.49 7.92 -0.47
N ILE A 2 -7.90 7.13 0.51
CA ILE A 2 -9.32 7.01 0.90
C ILE A 2 -9.56 7.98 2.06
N SER A 3 -10.44 8.97 1.87
CA SER A 3 -10.58 10.11 2.80
C SER A 3 -11.99 10.34 3.31
N GLU A 4 -13.02 9.93 2.56
CA GLU A 4 -14.43 10.20 2.86
C GLU A 4 -15.15 8.92 3.31
N TYR A 5 -15.35 8.76 4.62
CA TYR A 5 -15.96 7.54 5.19
C TYR A 5 -17.39 7.80 5.65
N GLU A 6 -18.27 6.80 5.50
CA GLU A 6 -19.67 6.86 5.93
C GLU A 6 -19.80 6.71 7.45
N SER A 7 -19.07 5.75 8.01
CA SER A 7 -19.18 5.35 9.43
C SER A 7 -17.94 5.69 10.25
N LEU A 8 -16.88 6.18 9.62
CA LEU A 8 -15.59 6.48 10.26
C LEU A 8 -15.25 7.97 10.14
N ARG A 9 -14.30 8.41 10.97
CA ARG A 9 -13.79 9.78 10.88
C ARG A 9 -13.12 10.00 9.50
N PRO A 10 -13.41 11.10 8.79
CA PRO A 10 -12.70 11.45 7.55
C PRO A 10 -11.20 11.64 7.74
N LEU A 11 -10.43 11.35 6.69
CA LEU A 11 -8.97 11.50 6.60
C LEU A 11 -8.59 12.44 5.44
N PRO A 12 -8.75 13.77 5.58
CA PRO A 12 -8.46 14.71 4.49
C PRO A 12 -6.99 14.68 4.04
N GLY A 13 -6.07 14.23 4.90
CA GLY A 13 -4.67 14.01 4.55
C GLY A 13 -4.50 12.92 3.49
N ALA A 14 -5.31 11.87 3.52
CA ALA A 14 -5.21 10.74 2.60
C ALA A 14 -5.50 11.09 1.14
N GLU A 15 -6.41 12.04 0.90
CA GLU A 15 -6.64 12.58 -0.44
C GLU A 15 -5.45 13.41 -0.92
N THR A 16 -4.92 14.27 -0.06
CA THR A 16 -3.73 15.09 -0.35
C THR A 16 -2.55 14.19 -0.70
N ASP A 17 -2.30 13.16 0.10
CA ASP A 17 -1.29 12.13 -0.12
C ASP A 17 -1.48 11.42 -1.46
N GLY A 18 -2.71 11.00 -1.79
CA GLY A 18 -3.01 10.36 -3.06
C GLY A 18 -2.72 11.25 -4.27
N ARG A 19 -3.08 12.53 -4.19
CA ARG A 19 -2.85 13.51 -5.27
C ARG A 19 -1.35 13.79 -5.44
N ARG A 20 -0.63 14.03 -4.34
CA ARG A 20 0.82 14.27 -4.34
C ARG A 20 1.60 13.04 -4.83
N GLY A 21 1.24 11.85 -4.35
CA GLY A 21 1.85 10.59 -4.78
C GLY A 21 1.64 10.34 -6.27
N THR A 22 0.45 10.61 -6.79
CA THR A 22 0.18 10.48 -8.23
C THR A 22 1.04 11.45 -9.05
N ALA A 23 1.09 12.72 -8.66
CA ALA A 23 1.90 13.73 -9.35
C ALA A 23 3.38 13.33 -9.36
N MET A 24 3.92 12.93 -8.20
CA MET A 24 5.29 12.46 -8.06
C MET A 24 5.56 11.25 -8.97
N CYS A 25 4.69 10.23 -9.00
CA CYS A 25 4.87 9.08 -9.89
C CYS A 25 4.99 9.52 -11.36
N ARG A 26 4.11 10.43 -11.82
CA ARG A 26 4.15 10.95 -13.20
C ARG A 26 5.43 11.72 -13.47
N ASP A 27 5.84 12.60 -12.57
CA ASP A 27 7.06 13.40 -12.69
C ASP A 27 8.32 12.53 -12.80
N ARG A 28 8.25 11.28 -12.31
CA ARG A 28 9.32 10.28 -12.38
C ARG A 28 9.20 9.29 -13.52
N GLY A 29 8.26 9.50 -14.43
CA GLY A 29 8.07 8.65 -15.59
C GLY A 29 7.41 7.31 -15.26
N PHE A 30 6.83 7.13 -14.06
CA PHE A 30 5.97 5.99 -13.81
C PHE A 30 4.67 6.15 -14.60
N GLU A 31 4.27 5.05 -15.24
CA GLU A 31 2.92 4.91 -15.77
C GLU A 31 1.95 4.71 -14.60
N VAL A 32 1.05 5.69 -14.39
CA VAL A 32 0.00 5.55 -13.37
C VAL A 32 -1.09 4.63 -13.89
N ALA A 33 -1.07 3.38 -13.41
CA ALA A 33 -1.98 2.31 -13.82
C ALA A 33 -3.42 2.48 -13.27
N GLY A 34 -3.58 3.19 -12.16
CA GLY A 34 -4.88 3.48 -11.53
C GLY A 34 -4.74 4.52 -10.41
N GLN A 35 -5.83 5.20 -10.09
CA GLN A 35 -5.88 6.22 -9.04
C GLN A 35 -7.24 6.15 -8.33
N LEU A 36 -7.22 5.77 -7.04
CA LEU A 36 -8.40 5.74 -6.17
C LEU A 36 -8.23 6.81 -5.08
N ILE A 37 -8.99 7.90 -5.19
CA ILE A 37 -8.91 9.08 -4.31
C ILE A 37 -10.31 9.53 -3.89
N GLY A 38 -10.45 9.92 -2.62
CA GLY A 38 -11.70 10.48 -2.10
C GLY A 38 -12.60 9.39 -1.56
N ARG A 39 -13.84 9.37 -2.08
CA ARG A 39 -14.81 8.32 -1.79
C ARG A 39 -14.55 7.06 -2.62
N VAL A 40 -14.13 5.98 -1.97
CA VAL A 40 -13.76 4.70 -2.59
C VAL A 40 -14.50 3.54 -1.89
N PRO A 41 -15.67 3.13 -2.41
CA PRO A 41 -16.39 1.96 -1.91
C PRO A 41 -15.60 0.66 -2.11
N ARG A 42 -15.95 -0.39 -1.37
CA ARG A 42 -15.22 -1.67 -1.40
C ARG A 42 -15.15 -2.28 -2.79
N GLN A 43 -16.25 -2.21 -3.54
CA GLN A 43 -16.29 -2.68 -4.93
C GLN A 43 -15.29 -1.93 -5.83
N ALA A 44 -15.20 -0.60 -5.68
CA ALA A 44 -14.26 0.22 -6.45
C ALA A 44 -12.80 -0.06 -6.06
N LEU A 45 -12.54 -0.37 -4.79
CA LEU A 45 -11.23 -0.79 -4.32
C LEU A 45 -10.80 -2.13 -4.94
N ASP A 46 -11.67 -3.14 -4.91
CA ASP A 46 -11.39 -4.45 -5.52
C ASP A 46 -11.19 -4.32 -7.04
N ASP A 47 -12.08 -3.60 -7.72
CA ASP A 47 -12.00 -3.39 -9.17
C ASP A 47 -10.71 -2.65 -9.57
N GLY A 48 -10.32 -1.63 -8.81
CA GLY A 48 -9.09 -0.88 -9.05
C GLY A 48 -7.83 -1.74 -8.83
N ILE A 49 -7.79 -2.55 -7.78
CA ILE A 49 -6.68 -3.47 -7.50
C ILE A 49 -6.59 -4.56 -8.56
N ARG A 50 -7.73 -5.12 -8.97
CA ARG A 50 -7.77 -6.10 -10.07
C ARG A 50 -7.23 -5.51 -11.37
N ALA A 51 -7.72 -4.35 -11.78
CA ALA A 51 -7.26 -3.67 -12.99
C ALA A 51 -5.77 -3.32 -12.93
N PHE A 52 -5.26 -2.91 -11.77
CA PHE A 52 -3.83 -2.68 -11.55
C PHE A 52 -3.01 -3.95 -11.77
N CYS A 53 -3.39 -5.06 -11.13
CA CYS A 53 -2.68 -6.35 -11.26
C CYS A 53 -2.70 -6.88 -12.70
N GLU A 54 -3.85 -6.79 -13.39
CA GLU A 54 -3.98 -7.21 -14.79
C GLU A 54 -3.06 -6.39 -15.71
N ARG A 55 -3.01 -5.07 -15.51
CA ARG A 55 -2.11 -4.19 -16.28
C ARG A 55 -0.65 -4.47 -15.98
N ALA A 56 -0.30 -4.71 -14.71
CA ALA A 56 1.04 -5.11 -14.32
C ALA A 56 1.47 -6.42 -15.01
N GLU A 57 0.57 -7.40 -15.06
CA GLU A 57 0.82 -8.68 -15.74
C GLU A 57 1.02 -8.50 -17.25
N GLN A 58 0.16 -7.73 -17.91
CA GLN A 58 0.29 -7.43 -19.34
C GLN A 58 1.63 -6.78 -19.67
N ARG A 59 2.07 -5.83 -18.84
CA ARG A 59 3.35 -5.14 -19.02
C ARG A 59 4.53 -6.07 -18.75
N ALA A 60 4.50 -6.85 -17.68
CA ALA A 60 5.60 -7.74 -17.29
C ALA A 60 5.99 -8.72 -18.38
N ARG A 61 5.03 -9.22 -19.16
CA ARG A 61 5.24 -10.14 -20.30
C ARG A 61 6.10 -9.57 -21.43
N ALA A 62 6.27 -8.25 -21.49
CA ALA A 62 7.09 -7.57 -22.50
C ALA A 62 8.37 -6.93 -21.91
N GLN A 63 8.56 -6.98 -20.59
CA GLN A 63 9.67 -6.31 -19.91
C GLN A 63 10.70 -7.33 -19.41
N ARG A 64 11.98 -6.96 -19.48
CA ARG A 64 13.08 -7.73 -18.86
C ARG A 64 13.28 -7.39 -17.40
N GLU A 65 12.93 -6.17 -17.03
CA GLU A 65 13.01 -5.58 -15.69
C GLU A 65 11.81 -4.65 -15.52
N MET A 66 11.16 -4.70 -14.36
CA MET A 66 10.02 -3.84 -14.07
C MET A 66 9.89 -3.66 -12.56
N ALA A 67 9.66 -2.41 -12.15
CA ALA A 67 9.32 -2.05 -10.78
C ALA A 67 7.88 -1.57 -10.71
N LEU A 68 7.18 -1.99 -9.66
CA LEU A 68 5.84 -1.57 -9.29
C LEU A 68 5.91 -0.74 -8.02
N LEU A 69 5.17 0.38 -8.00
CA LEU A 69 5.02 1.20 -6.82
C LEU A 69 3.54 1.31 -6.46
N VAL A 70 3.20 0.93 -5.24
CA VAL A 70 1.85 1.01 -4.68
C VAL A 70 1.87 1.97 -3.49
N LEU A 71 1.12 3.06 -3.58
CA LEU A 71 1.00 4.07 -2.54
C LEU A 71 -0.41 4.04 -1.95
N ILE A 72 -0.53 3.75 -0.67
CA ILE A 72 -1.81 3.66 0.04
C ILE A 72 -1.79 4.63 1.21
N SER A 73 -2.82 5.46 1.29
CA SER A 73 -3.13 6.30 2.45
C SER A 73 -4.63 6.17 2.71
N SER A 74 -5.00 5.66 3.89
CA SER A 74 -6.37 5.31 4.27
C SER A 74 -6.45 4.97 5.76
N HIS A 75 -7.66 4.75 6.28
CA HIS A 75 -7.80 3.92 7.48
C HIS A 75 -7.35 2.50 7.17
N GLY A 76 -6.79 1.86 8.18
CA GLY A 76 -6.37 0.47 8.13
C GLY A 76 -6.55 -0.15 9.50
N MET A 77 -6.79 -1.45 9.49
CA MET A 77 -6.88 -2.26 10.69
C MET A 77 -5.98 -3.48 10.56
N GLN A 78 -5.63 -4.06 11.70
CA GLN A 78 -4.97 -5.35 11.71
C GLN A 78 -6.02 -6.45 11.92
N SER A 79 -5.99 -7.46 11.03
CA SER A 79 -6.77 -8.69 11.22
C SER A 79 -6.49 -9.33 12.58
N SER A 80 -7.48 -10.01 13.15
CA SER A 80 -7.30 -10.75 14.41
C SER A 80 -6.43 -12.00 14.25
N ASP A 81 -6.17 -12.40 13.01
CA ASP A 81 -5.21 -13.45 12.67
C ASP A 81 -3.79 -12.98 12.98
N GLN A 82 -3.15 -13.65 13.95
CA GLN A 82 -1.83 -13.28 14.50
C GLN A 82 -0.70 -13.34 13.47
N ASP A 83 -0.95 -13.92 12.29
CA ASP A 83 0.06 -14.22 11.28
C ASP A 83 0.14 -13.21 10.13
N GLN A 84 -0.63 -12.12 10.17
CA GLN A 84 -0.71 -11.18 9.04
C GLN A 84 0.26 -9.98 9.18
N VAL A 85 1.21 -9.85 8.25
CA VAL A 85 2.11 -8.68 8.15
C VAL A 85 1.41 -7.47 7.51
N PHE A 86 0.46 -7.73 6.61
CA PHE A 86 -0.24 -6.72 5.83
C PHE A 86 -1.45 -6.17 6.59
N PRO A 87 -1.75 -4.86 6.48
CA PRO A 87 -2.98 -4.31 7.00
C PRO A 87 -4.18 -4.73 6.14
N GLU A 88 -5.35 -4.79 6.77
CA GLU A 88 -6.62 -4.71 6.06
C GLU A 88 -6.95 -3.22 5.84
N LEU A 89 -7.33 -2.83 4.63
CA LEU A 89 -7.68 -1.45 4.30
C LEU A 89 -9.17 -1.22 4.47
N LEU A 90 -9.56 -0.10 5.06
CA LEU A 90 -10.98 0.26 5.14
C LEU A 90 -11.38 1.09 3.93
N ALA A 91 -12.37 0.57 3.19
CA ALA A 91 -13.12 1.28 2.17
C ALA A 91 -14.14 2.24 2.81
N THR A 92 -14.79 3.06 2.00
CA THR A 92 -15.63 4.16 2.53
C THR A 92 -16.95 3.74 3.12
N ASP A 93 -17.46 2.59 2.65
CA ASP A 93 -18.67 1.91 3.07
C ASP A 93 -18.41 0.89 4.19
N ASP A 94 -17.16 0.73 4.64
CA ASP A 94 -16.84 -0.13 5.78
C ASP A 94 -17.20 0.55 7.12
N ASP A 95 -17.66 -0.25 8.07
CA ASP A 95 -18.02 0.17 9.43
C ASP A 95 -16.85 0.05 10.43
N GLY A 96 -15.69 -0.45 9.97
CA GLY A 96 -14.51 -0.71 10.79
C GLY A 96 -14.49 -2.07 11.49
N SER A 97 -15.43 -2.96 11.18
CA SER A 97 -15.47 -4.33 11.71
C SER A 97 -14.51 -5.27 10.96
N PHE A 98 -14.44 -5.12 9.63
CA PHE A 98 -13.56 -5.89 8.75
C PHE A 98 -13.07 -4.99 7.63
N GLY A 99 -11.83 -5.17 7.19
CA GLY A 99 -11.29 -4.45 6.04
C GLY A 99 -11.12 -5.32 4.81
N PHE A 100 -10.55 -4.71 3.80
CA PHE A 100 -10.11 -5.34 2.57
C PHE A 100 -8.73 -5.99 2.76
N ASP A 101 -8.64 -7.31 2.60
CA ASP A 101 -7.39 -8.06 2.76
C ASP A 101 -6.43 -7.79 1.59
N VAL A 102 -5.41 -6.97 1.84
CA VAL A 102 -4.39 -6.63 0.84
C VAL A 102 -3.52 -7.83 0.49
N ARG A 103 -3.27 -8.75 1.43
CA ARG A 103 -2.47 -9.94 1.17
C ARG A 103 -3.15 -10.81 0.14
N GLU A 104 -4.43 -11.11 0.34
CA GLU A 104 -5.22 -11.95 -0.56
C GLU A 104 -5.41 -11.29 -1.94
N HIS A 105 -5.86 -10.03 -1.95
CA HIS A 105 -6.30 -9.40 -3.19
C HIS A 105 -5.18 -8.76 -4.02
N LEU A 106 -4.09 -8.29 -3.39
CA LEU A 106 -3.01 -7.58 -4.07
C LEU A 106 -1.71 -8.38 -4.08
N VAL A 107 -1.20 -8.76 -2.89
CA VAL A 107 0.13 -9.40 -2.79
C VAL A 107 0.14 -10.76 -3.46
N SER A 108 -0.85 -11.61 -3.18
CA SER A 108 -0.97 -12.95 -3.78
C SER A 108 -1.01 -12.88 -5.31
N ARG A 109 -1.80 -11.93 -5.86
CA ARG A 109 -1.92 -11.73 -7.31
C ARG A 109 -0.61 -11.26 -7.93
N LEU A 110 0.02 -10.23 -7.35
CA LEU A 110 1.30 -9.73 -7.84
C LEU A 110 2.41 -10.77 -7.72
N ASN A 111 2.38 -11.62 -6.70
CA ASN A 111 3.34 -12.71 -6.55
C ASN A 111 3.23 -13.76 -7.66
N GLY A 112 2.09 -13.85 -8.36
CA GLY A 112 1.93 -14.71 -9.54
C GLY A 112 2.51 -14.13 -10.83
N VAL A 113 2.79 -12.83 -10.89
CA VAL A 113 3.24 -12.17 -12.12
C VAL A 113 4.72 -12.45 -12.38
N ARG A 114 5.07 -12.68 -13.65
CA ARG A 114 6.44 -12.98 -14.11
C ARG A 114 6.86 -12.07 -15.25
N LEU A 115 8.14 -11.70 -15.26
CA LEU A 115 8.77 -10.99 -16.37
C LEU A 115 8.96 -11.89 -17.59
N ALA A 116 9.12 -11.30 -18.76
CA ALA A 116 9.44 -12.02 -20.00
C ALA A 116 10.73 -12.85 -19.88
N SER A 117 11.68 -12.37 -19.08
CA SER A 117 12.95 -13.04 -18.76
C SER A 117 12.79 -14.23 -17.81
N GLY A 118 11.60 -14.44 -17.23
CA GLY A 118 11.39 -15.34 -16.10
C GLY A 118 11.89 -14.78 -14.75
N GLY A 119 12.43 -13.56 -14.74
CA GLY A 119 12.90 -12.88 -13.54
C GLY A 119 11.79 -12.39 -12.62
N ALA A 120 12.19 -11.99 -11.41
CA ALA A 120 11.34 -11.44 -10.38
C ALA A 120 10.94 -9.98 -10.67
N LEU A 121 9.70 -9.63 -10.39
CA LEU A 121 9.28 -8.22 -10.29
C LEU A 121 9.80 -7.61 -8.99
N GLN A 122 10.12 -6.32 -9.05
CA GLN A 122 10.29 -5.52 -7.84
C GLN A 122 8.98 -4.82 -7.51
N VAL A 123 8.46 -5.00 -6.30
CA VAL A 123 7.20 -4.40 -5.85
C VAL A 123 7.47 -3.62 -4.57
N VAL A 124 7.27 -2.31 -4.62
CA VAL A 124 7.35 -1.43 -3.46
C VAL A 124 5.97 -1.02 -3.04
N MET A 125 5.62 -1.25 -1.78
CA MET A 125 4.34 -0.89 -1.21
C MET A 125 4.54 0.02 0.00
N VAL A 126 3.87 1.16 -0.02
CA VAL A 126 3.91 2.16 1.04
C VAL A 126 2.51 2.25 1.63
N PHE A 127 2.38 1.85 2.89
CA PHE A 127 1.13 1.89 3.64
C PHE A 127 1.19 2.99 4.70
N ASP A 128 0.57 4.13 4.38
CA ASP A 128 0.28 5.18 5.35
C ASP A 128 -1.13 5.02 5.92
N CYS A 129 -1.28 4.00 6.76
CA CYS A 129 -2.54 3.70 7.41
C CYS A 129 -2.35 3.40 8.90
N CYS A 130 -3.43 3.52 9.65
CA CYS A 130 -3.47 2.97 11.01
C CYS A 130 -3.25 1.45 10.98
N ARG A 131 -2.69 0.92 12.08
CA ARG A 131 -2.61 -0.52 12.35
C ARG A 131 -3.19 -0.83 13.72
N GLN A 132 -4.27 -0.13 14.09
CA GLN A 132 -4.93 -0.39 15.37
C GLN A 132 -5.53 -1.79 15.35
N ASN A 133 -5.34 -2.52 16.45
CA ASN A 133 -5.78 -3.90 16.55
C ASN A 133 -7.31 -3.95 16.63
N SER A 134 -7.90 -4.91 15.93
CA SER A 134 -9.30 -5.33 16.13
C SER A 134 -9.53 -6.04 17.47
N SER A 135 -8.47 -6.54 18.12
CA SER A 135 -8.53 -7.26 19.41
C SER A 135 -7.22 -7.18 20.22
N ASN A 136 -7.29 -7.38 21.55
CA ASN A 136 -6.13 -7.31 22.47
C ASN A 136 -5.12 -8.48 22.34
N HIS A 137 -5.38 -9.48 21.49
CA HIS A 137 -4.60 -10.72 21.43
C HIS A 137 -3.60 -10.80 20.26
N THR A 138 -3.29 -9.70 19.57
CA THR A 138 -2.79 -9.77 18.18
C THR A 138 -1.28 -9.87 17.97
N TRP A 139 -0.41 -10.02 18.98
CA TRP A 139 1.05 -10.02 18.71
C TRP A 139 1.90 -11.02 19.50
N ARG A 140 2.46 -12.00 18.77
CA ARG A 140 3.78 -12.61 18.97
C ARG A 140 4.52 -12.68 17.62
N SER A 141 5.55 -11.84 17.48
CA SER A 141 6.72 -11.85 16.56
C SER A 141 6.72 -12.66 15.23
N ALA A 142 6.99 -11.93 14.13
CA ALA A 142 7.74 -12.24 12.90
C ALA A 142 7.56 -13.61 12.19
N PHE A 143 7.10 -13.56 10.94
CA PHE A 143 6.93 -14.74 10.08
C PHE A 143 7.62 -14.58 8.71
N ARG A 144 8.03 -15.72 8.13
CA ARG A 144 8.42 -15.80 6.71
C ARG A 144 7.16 -15.72 5.84
N LEU A 145 7.07 -14.68 5.01
CA LEU A 145 6.18 -14.74 3.84
C LEU A 145 6.62 -15.96 3.00
N PRO A 146 5.71 -16.87 2.61
CA PRO A 146 6.07 -18.07 1.84
C PRO A 146 6.81 -17.65 0.57
N SER A 147 7.96 -18.27 0.30
CA SER A 147 8.92 -17.98 -0.79
C SER A 147 8.30 -17.14 -1.92
N LEU A 148 8.31 -15.82 -1.74
CA LEU A 148 7.77 -14.93 -2.75
C LEU A 148 8.71 -15.00 -3.94
N SER A 149 8.14 -15.19 -5.11
CA SER A 149 8.89 -15.24 -6.37
C SER A 149 9.24 -13.85 -6.89
N ASN A 150 8.64 -12.82 -6.29
CA ASN A 150 8.91 -11.42 -6.57
C ASN A 150 9.48 -10.75 -5.32
N ASP A 151 10.25 -9.68 -5.52
CA ASP A 151 10.88 -8.92 -4.45
C ASP A 151 9.92 -7.86 -3.93
N PHE A 152 9.36 -8.07 -2.73
CA PHE A 152 8.47 -7.11 -2.09
C PHE A 152 9.20 -6.28 -1.04
N TYR A 153 9.07 -4.97 -1.15
CA TYR A 153 9.57 -4.00 -0.16
C TYR A 153 8.39 -3.25 0.45
N LEU A 154 8.35 -3.19 1.78
CA LEU A 154 7.21 -2.64 2.52
C LEU A 154 7.67 -1.46 3.40
N ALA A 155 7.00 -0.32 3.28
CA ALA A 155 7.06 0.75 4.28
C ALA A 155 5.70 0.90 4.96
N LEU A 156 5.70 0.93 6.29
CA LEU A 156 4.51 1.00 7.13
C LEU A 156 4.61 2.23 8.03
N ALA A 157 3.59 3.10 8.04
CA ALA A 157 3.67 4.37 8.78
C ALA A 157 3.68 4.21 10.30
N ARG A 158 3.28 3.02 10.77
CA ARG A 158 3.18 2.71 12.19
C ARG A 158 3.61 1.29 12.47
N ASP A 159 4.15 1.16 13.68
CA ASP A 159 4.29 -0.13 14.34
C ASP A 159 2.93 -0.83 14.46
N PRO A 160 2.94 -2.16 14.47
CA PRO A 160 1.79 -2.97 14.88
C PRO A 160 1.03 -2.41 16.10
N GLY A 161 -0.30 -2.32 16.03
CA GLY A 161 -1.16 -1.91 17.15
C GLY A 161 -1.27 -0.39 17.40
N ARG A 162 -0.64 0.47 16.58
CA ARG A 162 -0.66 1.93 16.76
C ARG A 162 -1.50 2.65 15.71
N ALA A 163 -2.17 3.73 16.13
CA ALA A 163 -2.85 4.65 15.22
C ALA A 163 -1.84 5.54 14.49
N ALA A 164 -2.00 5.69 13.18
CA ALA A 164 -1.38 6.77 12.44
C ALA A 164 -1.95 8.11 12.94
N ARG A 165 -1.11 9.15 13.03
CA ARG A 165 -1.58 10.51 13.35
C ARG A 165 -1.40 11.33 12.10
N GLU A 166 -2.47 11.92 11.60
CA GLU A 166 -2.39 12.90 10.52
C GLU A 166 -1.72 14.19 11.03
N SER A 167 -0.85 14.76 10.20
CA SER A 167 -0.40 16.15 10.33
C SER A 167 -1.13 17.02 9.31
N ALA A 168 -1.18 18.33 9.54
CA ALA A 168 -1.69 19.26 8.54
C ALA A 168 -0.83 19.15 7.26
N GLY A 169 -1.38 18.57 6.19
CA GLY A 169 -0.70 18.41 4.89
C GLY A 169 -0.47 16.97 4.40
N GLY A 170 -0.88 15.96 5.17
CA GLY A 170 -0.75 14.54 4.77
C GLY A 170 -0.21 13.66 5.91
N GLY A 171 -0.10 12.37 5.63
CA GLY A 171 0.55 11.42 6.52
C GLY A 171 2.07 11.61 6.57
N ARG A 172 2.68 11.40 7.74
CA ARG A 172 4.11 11.66 7.98
C ARG A 172 4.99 10.73 7.15
N LEU A 173 4.62 9.44 7.04
CA LEU A 173 5.37 8.50 6.22
C LEU A 173 5.27 8.88 4.76
N MET A 174 4.06 9.13 4.26
CA MET A 174 3.86 9.47 2.86
C MET A 174 4.65 10.72 2.49
N THR A 175 4.56 11.78 3.31
CA THR A 175 5.33 13.01 3.09
C THR A 175 6.83 12.73 2.97
N HIS A 176 7.38 11.96 3.90
CA HIS A 176 8.81 11.67 3.92
C HIS A 176 9.25 10.76 2.76
N VAL A 177 8.46 9.73 2.41
CA VAL A 177 8.72 8.90 1.22
C VAL A 177 8.70 9.77 -0.04
N LEU A 178 7.72 10.66 -0.19
CA LEU A 178 7.63 11.55 -1.34
C LEU A 178 8.79 12.55 -1.41
N GLU A 179 9.34 12.96 -0.26
CA GLU A 179 10.52 13.84 -0.17
C GLU A 179 11.83 13.13 -0.48
N LEU A 180 11.97 11.85 -0.13
CA LEU A 180 13.21 11.08 -0.30
C LEU A 180 13.29 10.29 -1.61
N LEU A 181 12.15 9.85 -2.18
CA LEU A 181 12.12 9.19 -3.49
C LEU A 181 12.85 9.97 -4.61
N PRO A 182 12.92 11.33 -4.62
CA PRO A 182 13.82 12.11 -5.49
C PRO A 182 15.30 11.79 -5.43
N TYR A 183 15.81 11.44 -4.26
CA TYR A 183 17.24 11.51 -3.99
C TYR A 183 17.90 10.14 -3.85
N ALA A 184 17.12 9.06 -3.85
CA ALA A 184 17.64 7.74 -3.55
C ALA A 184 17.92 6.88 -4.78
N HIS A 185 19.14 6.35 -4.80
CA HIS A 185 19.45 5.04 -5.35
C HIS A 185 20.09 4.22 -4.21
N PRO A 186 19.57 3.05 -3.79
CA PRO A 186 18.35 2.32 -4.15
C PRO A 186 17.12 2.64 -3.28
N ILE A 187 15.90 2.30 -3.74
CA ILE A 187 14.62 2.54 -3.02
C ILE A 187 14.60 1.94 -1.61
N THR A 188 15.37 0.89 -1.36
CA THR A 188 15.57 0.32 -0.02
C THR A 188 16.13 1.33 0.98
N ALA A 189 17.04 2.21 0.54
CA ALA A 189 17.58 3.26 1.40
C ALA A 189 16.49 4.26 1.84
N VAL A 190 15.55 4.60 0.94
CA VAL A 190 14.38 5.44 1.29
C VAL A 190 13.54 4.77 2.35
N LEU A 191 13.24 3.47 2.16
CA LEU A 191 12.36 2.74 3.06
C LEU A 191 13.00 2.55 4.43
N GLU A 192 14.32 2.33 4.50
CA GLU A 192 15.08 2.26 5.75
C GLU A 192 15.15 3.60 6.49
N GLU A 193 15.29 4.72 5.78
CA GLU A 193 15.31 6.05 6.38
C GLU A 193 13.91 6.46 6.87
N ALA A 194 12.87 6.15 6.09
CA ALA A 194 11.49 6.46 6.43
C ALA A 194 10.91 5.67 7.61
N GLY A 195 11.51 4.52 7.94
CA GLY A 195 11.11 3.68 9.07
C GLY A 195 11.76 4.03 10.41
N ARG A 196 12.71 4.98 10.46
CA ARG A 196 13.42 5.42 11.68
C ARG A 196 12.73 6.62 12.34
#